data_AF-A0A8T7DWE3-F1
#
_entry.id   AF-A0A8T7DWE3-F1
#
_cell.length_a   1.000
_cell.length_b   1.000
_cell.length_c   1.000
_cell.angle_alpha   90.00
_cell.angle_beta   90.00
_cell.angle_gamma   90.00
#
_symmetry.space_group_name_H-M   'P 1'
#
loop_
_entity.id
_entity.type
_entity.pdbx_description
1 polymer ?
#
loop_
_entity_poly.entity_id
_entity_poly.type
_entity_poly.pdbx_seq_one_letter_code
_entity_poly.pdbx_strand_id
1 'polypeptide(L)'
;PYDLIEDMEDINPMFEQADVALVIGANDVVNPVARSNPDSPIYGMPILDADKAQNVIVIKRGQGAGFSGIENHLFYADNTRMLYGDGQKAVGELISGVKQL
;
A
#
# COMPACT_ATOMS: atom_id res chain seq x y z
N PRO A 1 2.50 3.05 -21.49
CA PRO A 1 2.49 1.58 -21.65
C PRO A 1 1.41 0.99 -20.76
N TYR A 2 0.25 0.68 -21.35
CA TYR A 2 -0.89 0.10 -20.61
C TYR A 2 -0.58 -1.32 -20.12
N ASP A 3 0.36 -1.99 -20.78
CA ASP A 3 0.82 -3.35 -20.48
C ASP A 3 1.52 -3.51 -19.12
N LEU A 4 1.71 -2.42 -18.37
CA LEU A 4 2.25 -2.45 -17.00
C LEU A 4 1.13 -2.28 -15.94
N ILE A 5 -0.11 -2.10 -16.38
CA ILE A 5 -1.28 -1.94 -15.52
C ILE A 5 -2.03 -3.25 -15.57
N GLU A 6 -2.14 -3.89 -14.41
CA GLU A 6 -2.83 -5.16 -14.24
C GLU A 6 -4.09 -4.96 -13.39
N ASP A 7 -5.12 -5.76 -13.67
CA ASP A 7 -6.29 -5.81 -12.83
C ASP A 7 -5.98 -6.51 -11.49
N MET A 8 -6.74 -6.16 -10.46
CA MET A 8 -6.50 -6.61 -9.09
C MET A 8 -6.53 -8.15 -8.94
N GLU A 9 -7.43 -8.82 -9.66
CA GLU A 9 -7.57 -10.28 -9.62
C GLU A 9 -6.31 -10.98 -10.14
N ASP A 10 -5.68 -10.41 -11.17
CA ASP A 10 -4.50 -10.97 -11.83
C ASP A 10 -3.21 -10.64 -11.06
N ILE A 11 -3.10 -9.44 -10.47
CA ILE A 11 -1.89 -9.02 -9.77
C ILE A 11 -1.81 -9.53 -8.33
N ASN A 12 -2.94 -9.80 -7.66
CA ASN A 12 -2.93 -10.20 -6.25
C ASN A 12 -2.08 -11.45 -5.94
N PRO A 13 -2.13 -12.53 -6.74
CA PRO A 13 -1.26 -13.69 -6.55
C PRO A 13 0.25 -13.39 -6.67
N MET A 14 0.62 -12.26 -7.31
CA MET A 14 2.02 -11.89 -7.53
C MET A 14 2.65 -11.15 -6.36
N PHE A 15 1.87 -10.61 -5.41
CA PHE A 15 2.44 -9.89 -4.26
C PHE A 15 3.36 -10.76 -3.41
N GLU A 16 3.09 -12.06 -3.27
CA GLU A 16 3.95 -12.99 -2.51
C GLU A 16 5.35 -13.14 -3.12
N GLN A 17 5.51 -12.83 -4.40
CA GLN A 17 6.78 -12.89 -5.11
C GLN A 17 7.47 -11.52 -5.19
N ALA A 18 6.77 -10.44 -4.80
CA ALA A 18 7.30 -9.09 -4.86
C ALA A 18 8.23 -8.80 -3.68
N ASP A 19 9.44 -8.35 -3.99
CA ASP A 19 10.41 -7.91 -2.96
C ASP A 19 9.93 -6.64 -2.24
N VAL A 20 9.29 -5.72 -2.97
CA VAL A 20 8.81 -4.44 -2.45
C VAL A 20 7.46 -4.06 -3.08
N ALA A 21 6.47 -3.74 -2.23
CA ALA A 21 5.26 -3.04 -2.63
C ALA A 21 5.36 -1.54 -2.28
N LEU A 22 5.29 -0.68 -3.29
CA LEU A 22 5.28 0.77 -3.10
C LEU A 22 3.84 1.32 -3.16
N VAL A 23 3.30 1.67 -2.00
CA VAL A 23 1.93 2.19 -1.85
C VAL A 23 1.96 3.71 -1.80
N ILE A 24 1.35 4.38 -2.78
CA ILE A 24 1.38 5.85 -2.88
C ILE A 24 -0.03 6.39 -2.65
N GLY A 25 -0.26 7.04 -1.50
CA GLY A 25 -1.52 7.72 -1.18
C GLY A 25 -2.75 6.83 -0.97
N ALA A 26 -2.65 5.52 -1.22
CA ALA A 26 -3.72 4.57 -0.96
C ALA A 26 -3.85 4.26 0.54
N ASN A 27 -5.07 3.98 0.97
CA ASN A 27 -5.38 3.64 2.35
C ASN A 27 -6.38 2.47 2.42
N ASP A 28 -7.67 2.72 2.22
CA ASP A 28 -8.70 1.68 2.39
C ASP A 28 -8.50 0.47 1.46
N VAL A 29 -8.08 0.72 0.21
CA VAL A 29 -7.87 -0.31 -0.83
C VAL A 29 -6.66 -1.22 -0.61
N VAL A 30 -5.89 -1.00 0.46
CA VAL A 30 -4.76 -1.86 0.87
C VAL A 30 -4.89 -2.29 2.34
N ASN A 31 -6.07 -2.11 2.96
CA ASN A 31 -6.25 -2.33 4.40
C ASN A 31 -6.62 -3.80 4.70
N PRO A 32 -5.74 -4.62 5.29
CA PRO A 32 -5.94 -6.08 5.44
C PRO A 32 -7.19 -6.45 6.25
N VAL A 33 -7.70 -5.54 7.06
CA VAL A 33 -8.93 -5.75 7.85
C VAL A 33 -10.15 -6.05 7.00
N ALA A 34 -10.16 -5.64 5.73
CA ALA A 34 -11.21 -5.98 4.79
C ALA A 34 -11.32 -7.51 4.59
N ARG A 35 -10.22 -8.26 4.76
CA ARG A 35 -10.18 -9.73 4.67
C ARG A 35 -10.30 -10.41 6.03
N SER A 36 -9.83 -9.79 7.11
CA SER A 36 -9.61 -10.48 8.39
C SER A 36 -10.64 -10.18 9.49
N ASN A 37 -11.41 -9.09 9.40
CA ASN A 37 -12.29 -8.67 10.49
C ASN A 37 -13.75 -8.46 10.02
N PRO A 38 -14.67 -9.41 10.30
CA PRO A 38 -16.09 -9.30 9.95
C PRO A 38 -16.82 -8.08 10.52
N ASP A 39 -16.34 -7.50 11.62
CA ASP A 39 -16.94 -6.32 12.25
C ASP A 39 -16.45 -5.00 11.63
N SER A 40 -15.49 -5.07 10.70
CA SER A 40 -14.97 -3.90 10.00
C SER A 40 -15.99 -3.35 8.99
N PRO A 41 -16.15 -2.01 8.87
CA PRO A 41 -17.04 -1.42 7.87
C PRO A 41 -16.60 -1.67 6.42
N ILE A 42 -15.36 -2.13 6.21
CA ILE A 42 -14.83 -2.48 4.89
C ILE A 42 -14.67 -4.00 4.71
N TYR A 43 -15.27 -4.82 5.58
CA TYR A 43 -15.20 -6.28 5.45
C TYR A 43 -15.82 -6.75 4.12
N GLY A 44 -15.11 -7.63 3.42
CA GLY A 44 -15.50 -8.13 2.10
C GLY A 44 -15.24 -7.16 0.95
N MET A 45 -14.73 -5.96 1.22
CA MET A 45 -14.29 -5.05 0.17
C MET A 45 -13.08 -5.66 -0.57
N PRO A 46 -13.10 -5.74 -1.91
CA PRO A 46 -11.94 -6.15 -2.67
C PRO A 46 -10.76 -5.18 -2.44
N ILE A 47 -9.59 -5.71 -2.13
CA ILE A 47 -8.38 -4.94 -1.84
C ILE A 47 -7.15 -5.55 -2.53
N LEU A 48 -6.09 -4.76 -2.65
CA LEU A 48 -4.78 -5.24 -3.05
C LEU A 48 -4.07 -5.91 -1.86
N ASP A 49 -3.50 -7.09 -2.11
CA ASP A 49 -2.78 -7.90 -1.12
C ASP A 49 -1.34 -7.38 -0.88
N ALA A 50 -1.16 -6.06 -0.82
CA ALA A 50 0.15 -5.42 -0.68
C ALA A 50 0.91 -5.88 0.58
N ASP A 51 0.19 -6.27 1.64
CA ASP A 51 0.76 -6.81 2.88
C ASP A 51 1.55 -8.13 2.67
N LYS A 52 1.28 -8.86 1.57
CA LYS A 52 1.96 -10.12 1.25
C LYS A 52 3.34 -9.94 0.59
N ALA A 53 3.71 -8.73 0.19
CA ALA A 53 5.06 -8.46 -0.32
C ALA A 53 6.11 -8.62 0.78
N GLN A 54 7.35 -8.95 0.40
CA GLN A 54 8.43 -9.12 1.40
C GLN A 54 8.65 -7.83 2.21
N ASN A 55 8.56 -6.66 1.56
CA ASN A 55 8.58 -5.35 2.21
C ASN A 55 7.51 -4.44 1.61
N VAL A 56 6.99 -3.51 2.43
CA VAL A 56 6.01 -2.52 2.00
C VAL A 56 6.50 -1.12 2.37
N ILE A 57 6.42 -0.19 1.43
CA ILE A 57 6.68 1.23 1.67
C ILE A 57 5.40 2.00 1.40
N VAL A 58 4.91 2.72 2.42
CA VAL A 58 3.70 3.52 2.30
C VAL A 58 4.05 5.01 2.33
N ILE A 59 3.66 5.73 1.27
CA ILE A 59 3.82 7.18 1.15
C ILE A 59 2.49 7.87 1.48
N LYS A 60 2.48 8.68 2.55
CA LYS A 60 1.33 9.53 2.91
C LYS A 60 1.73 10.72 3.79
N ARG A 61 0.89 11.76 3.86
CA ARG A 61 1.23 13.04 4.51
C ARG A 61 1.29 13.01 6.05
N GLY A 62 0.61 12.07 6.71
CA GLY A 62 0.46 12.02 8.17
C GLY A 62 -0.27 10.74 8.58
N GLN A 63 -0.87 10.63 9.76
CA GLN A 63 -1.56 9.40 10.21
C GLN A 63 -3.07 9.34 9.88
N GLY A 64 -3.60 10.30 9.12
CA GLY A 64 -5.04 10.39 8.85
C GLY A 64 -5.66 9.12 8.25
N ALA A 65 -6.92 8.86 8.60
CA ALA A 65 -7.72 7.76 8.10
C ALA A 65 -8.12 7.94 6.63
N GLY A 66 -8.59 6.86 6.00
CA GLY A 66 -9.15 6.86 4.66
C GLY A 66 -10.59 7.38 4.64
N PHE A 67 -11.33 7.06 3.57
CA PHE A 67 -12.74 7.40 3.45
C PHE A 67 -13.58 6.64 4.49
N SER A 68 -13.21 5.39 4.76
CA SER A 68 -13.82 4.52 5.75
C SER A 68 -13.74 5.03 7.20
N GLY A 69 -12.81 5.96 7.48
CA GLY A 69 -12.60 6.51 8.82
C GLY A 69 -11.92 5.54 9.80
N ILE A 70 -11.48 4.35 9.37
CA ILE A 70 -10.80 3.39 10.23
C ILE A 70 -9.27 3.45 10.08
N GLU A 71 -8.57 2.94 11.09
CA GLU A 71 -7.13 2.73 11.00
C GLU A 71 -6.79 1.60 10.03
N ASN A 72 -5.63 1.71 9.40
CA ASN A 72 -5.15 0.71 8.47
C ASN A 72 -4.05 -0.12 9.10
N HIS A 73 -4.35 -1.41 9.23
CA HIS A 73 -3.46 -2.36 9.90
C HIS A 73 -2.16 -2.60 9.12
N LEU A 74 -2.13 -2.34 7.80
CA LEU A 74 -0.91 -2.41 6.99
C LEU A 74 0.19 -1.52 7.56
N PHE A 75 -0.16 -0.35 8.09
CA PHE A 75 0.81 0.64 8.58
C PHE A 75 1.59 0.17 9.82
N TYR A 76 1.09 -0.86 10.48
CA TYR A 76 1.66 -1.44 11.70
C TYR A 76 2.27 -2.83 11.45
N ALA A 77 2.21 -3.35 10.22
CA ALA A 77 2.81 -4.65 9.89
C ALA A 77 4.34 -4.58 9.97
N ASP A 78 4.98 -5.67 10.41
CA ASP A 78 6.43 -5.72 10.64
C ASP A 78 7.26 -5.44 9.38
N ASN A 79 6.75 -5.88 8.22
CA ASN A 79 7.33 -5.66 6.90
C ASN A 79 7.03 -4.28 6.30
N THR A 80 6.28 -3.42 6.99
CA THR A 80 5.90 -2.10 6.50
C THR A 80 6.80 -0.99 7.04
N ARG A 81 7.09 -0.02 6.17
CA ARG A 81 7.78 1.24 6.50
C ARG A 81 6.96 2.42 6.00
N MET A 82 6.78 3.41 6.89
CA MET A 82 6.08 4.65 6.58
C MET A 82 7.06 5.70 6.07
N LEU A 83 6.82 6.24 4.87
CA LEU A 83 7.52 7.40 4.32
C LEU A 83 6.57 8.60 4.32
N TYR A 84 6.69 9.44 5.35
CA TYR A 84 5.80 10.58 5.49
C TYR A 84 6.18 11.74 4.55
N GLY A 85 5.22 12.18 3.74
CA GLY A 85 5.43 13.27 2.80
C GLY A 85 4.26 13.49 1.85
N ASP A 86 4.35 14.57 1.08
CA ASP A 86 3.56 14.71 -0.13
C ASP A 86 3.98 13.64 -1.16
N GLY A 87 3.01 13.02 -1.83
CA GLY A 87 3.27 11.88 -2.71
C GLY A 87 4.21 12.21 -3.87
N GLN A 88 3.97 13.34 -4.55
CA GLN A 88 4.80 13.76 -5.68
C GLN A 88 6.20 14.11 -5.20
N LYS A 89 6.31 14.87 -4.10
CA LYS A 89 7.60 15.26 -3.54
C LYS A 89 8.44 14.05 -3.11
N ALA A 90 7.84 13.12 -2.35
CA ALA A 90 8.53 11.94 -1.84
C ALA A 90 9.02 11.02 -2.97
N VAL A 91 8.20 10.81 -4.01
CA VAL A 91 8.61 10.06 -5.20
C VAL A 91 9.75 10.77 -5.94
N GLY A 92 9.71 12.10 -6.06
CA GLY A 92 10.80 12.88 -6.66
C GLY A 92 12.12 12.74 -5.90
N GLU A 93 12.08 12.74 -4.56
CA GLU A 93 13.24 12.51 -3.70
C GLU A 93 13.78 11.07 -3.85
N LEU A 94 12.91 10.06 -3.90
CA LEU A 94 13.29 8.67 -4.17
C LEU A 94 14.01 8.51 -5.51
N ILE A 95 13.45 9.07 -6.58
CA ILE A 95 14.08 9.03 -7.92
C ILE A 95 15.46 9.70 -7.88
N SER A 96 15.57 10.85 -7.21
CA SER A 96 16.84 11.56 -7.06
C SER A 96 17.87 10.74 -6.29
N GLY A 97 17.47 10.06 -5.22
CA GLY A 97 18.34 9.19 -4.42
C GLY A 97 18.85 7.99 -5.22
N VAL A 98 17.97 7.32 -5.98
CA VAL A 98 18.35 6.18 -6.84
C VAL A 98 19.36 6.59 -7.92
N LYS A 99 19.24 7.80 -8.48
CA LYS A 99 20.21 8.31 -9.49
C LYS A 99 21.60 8.60 -8.94
N GLN A 100 21.77 8.66 -7.62
CA GLN A 100 23.05 8.92 -6.96
C GLN A 100 23.76 7.64 -6.52
N LEU A 101 23.12 6.47 -6.70
CA LEU A 101 23.71 5.15 -6.54
C LEU A 101 24.44 4.73 -7.83
#